data_AF-A0A838EUH5-F1
#
_entry.id   AF-A0A838EUH5-F1
#
_cell.length_a   1.000
_cell.length_b   1.000
_cell.length_c   1.000
_cell.angle_alpha   90.00
_cell.angle_beta   90.00
_cell.angle_gamma   90.00
#
_symmetry.space_group_name_H-M   'P 1'
#
loop_
_entity.id
_entity.type
_entity.pdbx_description
1 polymer ?
#
loop_
_entity_poly.entity_id
_entity_poly.type
_entity_poly.pdbx_seq_one_letter_code
_entity_poly.pdbx_strand_id
1 'polypeptide(L)'
;MTKKIDSKTYVMKPGSHPWRICPLEYHWVNEHPRKEDKGIIVLIKGHCRKNPGTKDILTADEIKEISEIFRDQLMPEDFPTKSHLGFGTDGNKYDELIAGWVKYWNETLKLKVKIDPTLIKVLIGSESSFLVKPPTSPLHKAIGLVQLMPETIKLLANSKELKNYHVAINQKDAWEPSVNIASAVRWFVRKRELIKFVLKREPTKFEILEGYKGILGDTSPTAKKTRKVLEQLWAKI
;
A
#
# COMPACT_ATOMS: atom_id res chain seq x y z
N MET A 1 18.48 20.86 -32.85
CA MET A 1 18.98 21.44 -31.58
C MET A 1 17.93 21.24 -30.50
N THR A 2 18.10 20.24 -29.64
CA THR A 2 17.19 19.89 -28.56
C THR A 2 17.43 20.83 -27.37
N LYS A 3 16.48 21.72 -27.09
CA LYS A 3 16.54 22.58 -25.89
C LYS A 3 16.38 21.69 -24.65
N LYS A 4 17.44 21.60 -23.84
CA LYS A 4 17.35 21.12 -22.45
C LYS A 4 16.51 22.14 -21.67
N ILE A 5 15.36 21.72 -21.17
CA ILE A 5 14.64 22.45 -20.12
C ILE A 5 15.00 21.74 -18.82
N ASP A 6 15.69 22.46 -17.95
CA ASP A 6 16.20 21.98 -16.67
C ASP A 6 15.09 21.42 -15.78
N SER A 7 15.35 20.24 -15.23
CA SER A 7 14.61 19.68 -14.10
C SER A 7 14.70 20.67 -12.94
N LYS A 8 13.59 21.36 -12.64
CA LYS A 8 13.52 22.19 -11.44
C LYS A 8 13.82 21.29 -10.23
N THR A 9 14.93 21.53 -9.56
CA THR A 9 15.22 20.98 -8.23
C THR A 9 14.13 21.44 -7.28
N TYR A 10 13.19 20.55 -6.96
CA TYR A 10 12.17 20.82 -5.97
C TYR A 10 12.81 20.75 -4.59
N VAL A 11 12.87 21.87 -3.88
CA VAL A 11 13.25 21.88 -2.46
C VAL A 11 12.15 21.15 -1.70
N MET A 12 12.48 20.00 -1.10
CA MET A 12 11.53 19.24 -0.28
C MET A 12 11.04 20.12 0.87
N LYS A 13 9.72 20.34 0.96
CA LYS A 13 9.14 21.05 2.11
C LYS A 13 9.31 20.20 3.38
N PRO A 14 9.55 20.81 4.56
CA PRO A 14 9.56 20.09 5.82
C PRO A 14 8.26 19.30 6.01
N GLY A 15 8.35 17.99 6.25
CA GLY A 15 7.20 17.12 6.52
C GLY A 15 6.86 16.08 5.45
N SER A 16 7.49 16.09 4.28
CA SER A 16 7.45 14.95 3.34
C SER A 16 8.44 13.86 3.74
N HIS A 17 8.05 12.59 3.61
CA HIS A 17 8.96 11.46 3.79
C HIS A 17 10.16 11.57 2.83
N PRO A 18 11.41 11.23 3.24
CA PRO A 18 12.61 11.39 2.40
C PRO A 18 12.52 10.70 1.04
N TRP A 19 11.78 9.59 0.97
CA TRP A 19 11.57 8.84 -0.27
C TRP A 19 10.57 9.49 -1.23
N ARG A 20 9.84 10.53 -0.84
CA ARG A 20 8.89 11.18 -1.76
C ARG A 20 9.63 11.87 -2.89
N ILE A 21 9.10 11.70 -4.09
CA ILE A 21 9.62 12.33 -5.31
C ILE A 21 9.12 13.76 -5.38
N CYS A 22 7.84 13.95 -5.07
CA CYS A 22 7.21 15.25 -5.09
C CYS A 22 7.01 15.79 -3.68
N PRO A 23 7.14 17.12 -3.50
CA PRO A 23 6.82 17.75 -2.23
C PRO A 23 5.33 17.55 -1.90
N LEU A 24 4.96 17.72 -0.63
CA LEU A 24 3.57 17.74 -0.20
C LEU A 24 2.72 18.67 -1.09
N GLU A 25 1.47 18.29 -1.33
CA GLU A 25 0.51 18.96 -2.24
C GLU A 25 0.78 18.75 -3.73
N TYR A 26 1.79 17.95 -4.07
CA TYR A 26 2.11 17.52 -5.43
C TYR A 26 2.22 15.99 -5.50
N HIS A 27 2.01 15.45 -6.70
CA HIS A 27 2.20 14.03 -7.00
C HIS A 27 3.07 13.85 -8.24
N TRP A 28 3.76 12.73 -8.30
CA TRP A 28 4.54 12.35 -9.47
C TRP A 28 3.64 11.89 -10.61
N VAL A 29 3.99 12.31 -11.82
CA VAL A 29 3.43 11.86 -13.09
C VAL A 29 4.57 11.35 -13.94
N ASN A 30 4.44 10.11 -14.43
CA ASN A 30 5.45 9.50 -15.29
C ASN A 30 5.58 10.21 -16.64
N GLU A 31 6.68 9.94 -17.33
CA GLU A 31 6.90 10.41 -18.70
C GLU A 31 5.74 9.97 -19.61
N HIS A 32 5.20 10.90 -20.39
CA HIS A 32 4.05 10.62 -21.26
C HIS A 32 4.04 11.47 -22.52
N PRO A 33 3.43 10.96 -23.62
CA PRO A 33 3.22 11.75 -24.81
C PRO A 33 2.14 12.81 -24.57
N ARG A 34 2.38 14.02 -25.10
CA ARG A 34 1.42 15.11 -25.17
C ARG A 34 1.23 15.54 -26.61
N LYS A 35 -0.02 15.66 -27.03
CA LYS A 35 -0.36 16.23 -28.33
C LYS A 35 -0.30 17.75 -28.25
N GLU A 36 0.48 18.36 -29.13
CA GLU A 36 0.51 19.80 -29.35
C GLU A 36 -0.31 20.20 -30.58
N ASP A 37 -0.37 21.51 -30.83
CA ASP A 37 -1.05 22.08 -31.98
C ASP A 37 -0.52 21.48 -33.29
N LYS A 38 -1.42 21.29 -34.26
CA LYS A 38 -1.15 20.62 -35.55
C LYS A 38 -0.79 19.13 -35.46
N GLY A 39 -1.04 18.49 -34.32
CA GLY A 39 -0.97 17.02 -34.19
C GLY A 39 0.42 16.46 -33.92
N ILE A 40 1.39 17.32 -33.60
CA ILE A 40 2.73 16.89 -33.18
C ILE A 40 2.61 16.22 -31.81
N ILE A 41 3.24 15.05 -31.66
CA ILE A 41 3.34 14.36 -30.36
C ILE A 41 4.71 14.67 -29.77
N VAL A 42 4.72 15.25 -28.58
CA VAL A 42 5.94 15.59 -27.83
C VAL A 42 6.00 14.73 -26.58
N LEU A 43 7.17 14.21 -26.25
CA LEU A 43 7.39 13.43 -25.04
C LEU A 43 7.66 14.37 -23.85
N ILE A 44 6.78 14.34 -22.86
CA ILE A 44 6.90 15.13 -21.64
C ILE A 44 7.57 14.28 -20.57
N LYS A 45 8.75 14.70 -20.11
CA LYS A 45 9.45 14.05 -19.01
C LYS A 45 8.61 13.98 -17.74
N GLY A 46 8.90 12.98 -16.91
CA GLY A 46 8.27 12.84 -15.59
C GLY A 46 8.41 14.12 -14.77
N HIS A 47 7.34 14.51 -14.08
CA HIS A 47 7.29 15.77 -13.34
C HIS A 47 6.28 15.74 -12.20
N CYS A 48 6.45 16.66 -11.26
CA CYS A 48 5.49 16.88 -10.18
C CYS A 48 4.32 17.74 -10.65
N ARG A 49 3.10 17.27 -10.40
CA ARG A 49 1.86 17.98 -10.68
C ARG A 49 1.15 18.33 -9.38
N LYS A 50 0.56 19.52 -9.32
CA LYS A 50 -0.23 19.94 -8.15
C LYS A 50 -1.42 18.99 -7.96
N ASN A 51 -1.68 18.61 -6.72
CA ASN A 51 -2.82 17.78 -6.37
C ASN A 51 -4.14 18.51 -6.71
N PRO A 52 -5.19 17.77 -7.10
CA PRO A 52 -6.51 18.36 -7.38
C PRO A 52 -7.19 18.96 -6.14
N GLY A 53 -6.60 18.83 -4.96
CA GLY A 53 -7.06 19.44 -3.70
C GLY A 53 -5.89 19.72 -2.76
N THR A 54 -6.19 20.07 -1.51
CA THR A 54 -5.19 20.39 -0.47
C THR A 54 -4.61 19.17 0.24
N LYS A 55 -5.16 17.98 -0.05
CA LYS A 55 -4.72 16.75 0.59
C LYS A 55 -3.50 16.18 -0.13
N ASP A 56 -2.64 15.54 0.66
CA ASP A 56 -1.53 14.78 0.12
C ASP A 56 -2.03 13.47 -0.48
N ILE A 57 -1.50 13.13 -1.65
CA ILE A 57 -1.87 11.95 -2.41
C ILE A 57 -0.61 11.23 -2.85
N LEU A 58 -0.68 9.91 -2.88
CA LEU A 58 0.33 9.04 -3.46
C LEU A 58 -0.29 8.31 -4.66
N THR A 59 0.25 8.54 -5.86
CA THR A 59 -0.24 7.96 -7.11
C THR A 59 0.45 6.64 -7.42
N ALA A 60 -0.14 5.83 -8.30
CA ALA A 60 0.48 4.57 -8.73
C ALA A 60 1.87 4.76 -9.33
N ASP A 61 2.09 5.86 -10.07
CA ASP A 61 3.39 6.19 -10.65
C ASP A 61 4.42 6.50 -9.56
N GLU A 62 4.07 7.34 -8.58
CA GLU A 62 4.98 7.68 -7.48
C GLU A 62 5.31 6.46 -6.61
N ILE A 63 4.32 5.58 -6.37
CA ILE A 63 4.53 4.33 -5.65
C ILE A 63 5.61 3.49 -6.31
N LYS A 64 5.52 3.27 -7.62
CA LYS A 64 6.46 2.41 -8.35
C LYS A 64 7.88 2.93 -8.24
N GLU A 65 8.05 4.23 -8.50
CA GLU A 65 9.34 4.89 -8.42
C GLU A 65 9.93 4.86 -6.99
N ILE A 66 9.09 5.03 -5.96
CA ILE A 66 9.52 4.87 -4.56
C ILE A 66 9.99 3.44 -4.27
N SER A 67 9.32 2.43 -4.82
CA SER A 67 9.72 1.05 -4.55
C SER A 67 11.06 0.65 -5.15
N GLU A 68 11.50 1.32 -6.22
CA GLU A 68 12.80 1.03 -6.84
C GLU A 68 13.99 1.36 -5.90
N ILE A 69 13.81 2.28 -4.94
CA ILE A 69 14.87 2.70 -4.02
C ILE A 69 14.88 1.94 -2.69
N PHE A 70 13.94 1.01 -2.45
CA PHE A 70 13.82 0.31 -1.16
C PHE A 70 15.06 -0.51 -0.81
N ARG A 71 15.63 -1.21 -1.79
CA ARG A 71 16.77 -2.10 -1.58
C ARG A 71 17.93 -1.42 -0.86
N ASP A 72 18.19 -0.16 -1.19
CA ASP A 72 19.35 0.59 -0.67
C ASP A 72 19.04 1.32 0.65
N GLN A 73 17.79 1.29 1.12
CA GLN A 73 17.30 2.12 2.24
C GLN A 73 16.71 1.30 3.40
N LEU A 74 16.60 -0.01 3.23
CA LEU A 74 16.04 -0.93 4.21
C LEU A 74 17.13 -1.59 5.05
N MET A 75 16.87 -1.71 6.34
CA MET A 75 17.71 -2.42 7.29
C MET A 75 17.14 -3.83 7.56
N PRO A 76 17.94 -4.80 8.02
CA PRO A 76 17.47 -6.17 8.28
C PRO A 76 16.22 -6.25 9.19
N GLU A 77 16.10 -5.37 10.18
CA GLU A 77 14.96 -5.28 11.10
C GLU A 77 13.66 -4.74 10.47
N ASP A 78 13.74 -4.12 9.29
CA ASP A 78 12.56 -3.64 8.56
C ASP A 78 11.83 -4.79 7.84
N PHE A 79 12.49 -5.95 7.66
CA PHE A 79 11.95 -7.07 6.92
C PHE A 79 10.97 -7.91 7.77
N PRO A 80 9.93 -8.48 7.15
CA PRO A 80 9.13 -9.50 7.81
C PRO A 80 9.97 -10.75 8.09
N THR A 81 9.52 -11.59 9.02
CA THR A 81 10.13 -12.91 9.20
C THR A 81 10.18 -13.69 7.88
N LYS A 82 11.34 -14.25 7.56
CA LYS A 82 11.54 -15.11 6.39
C LYS A 82 10.81 -16.43 6.59
N SER A 83 9.67 -16.58 5.94
CA SER A 83 8.83 -17.77 5.99
C SER A 83 7.92 -17.81 4.76
N HIS A 84 7.82 -18.97 4.11
CA HIS A 84 6.88 -19.18 3.02
C HIS A 84 5.44 -19.45 3.53
N LEU A 85 5.23 -19.48 4.85
CA LEU A 85 3.96 -19.80 5.52
C LEU A 85 3.33 -21.14 5.09
N GLY A 86 4.14 -22.02 4.48
CA GLY A 86 3.72 -23.33 3.97
C GLY A 86 2.81 -23.26 2.73
N PHE A 87 2.84 -22.16 1.98
CA PHE A 87 2.24 -22.13 0.64
C PHE A 87 3.24 -22.66 -0.39
N GLY A 88 2.74 -23.26 -1.49
CA GLY A 88 3.57 -23.71 -2.61
C GLY A 88 4.13 -22.58 -3.49
N THR A 89 3.90 -21.33 -3.10
CA THR A 89 4.35 -20.11 -3.76
C THR A 89 5.45 -19.44 -2.95
N ASP A 90 6.39 -18.77 -3.64
CA ASP A 90 7.39 -17.98 -2.96
C ASP A 90 6.80 -16.65 -2.48
N GLY A 91 6.43 -16.60 -1.19
CA GLY A 91 5.99 -15.36 -0.53
C GLY A 91 7.14 -14.40 -0.18
N ASN A 92 8.38 -14.91 -0.03
CA ASN A 92 9.52 -14.08 0.38
C ASN A 92 9.92 -13.06 -0.69
N LYS A 93 9.58 -13.30 -1.97
CA LYS A 93 9.82 -12.34 -3.06
C LYS A 93 9.14 -10.98 -2.86
N TYR A 94 8.16 -10.89 -1.97
CA TYR A 94 7.49 -9.62 -1.64
C TYR A 94 8.02 -8.97 -0.35
N ASP A 95 8.99 -9.58 0.34
CA ASP A 95 9.46 -9.12 1.64
C ASP A 95 10.06 -7.70 1.57
N GLU A 96 10.79 -7.37 0.50
CA GLU A 96 11.34 -6.02 0.26
C GLU A 96 10.22 -4.97 0.10
N LEU A 97 9.19 -5.28 -0.70
CA LEU A 97 8.03 -4.39 -0.88
C LEU A 97 7.23 -4.22 0.43
N ILE A 98 7.04 -5.32 1.18
CA ILE A 98 6.36 -5.29 2.47
C ILE A 98 7.14 -4.41 3.45
N ALA A 99 8.45 -4.62 3.57
CA ALA A 99 9.34 -3.84 4.43
C ALA A 99 9.30 -2.35 4.09
N GLY A 100 9.51 -2.01 2.81
CA GLY A 100 9.49 -0.64 2.30
C GLY A 100 8.17 0.07 2.60
N TRP A 101 7.04 -0.51 2.24
CA TRP A 101 5.74 0.15 2.45
C TRP A 101 5.34 0.25 3.92
N VAL A 102 5.69 -0.74 4.74
CA VAL A 102 5.45 -0.68 6.18
C VAL A 102 6.29 0.41 6.83
N LYS A 103 7.57 0.50 6.50
CA LYS A 103 8.45 1.58 6.98
C LYS A 103 7.93 2.96 6.54
N TYR A 104 7.66 3.12 5.24
CA TYR A 104 7.12 4.36 4.69
C TYR A 104 5.88 4.84 5.43
N TRP A 105 4.89 3.96 5.67
CA TRP A 105 3.65 4.36 6.35
C TRP A 105 3.82 4.57 7.85
N ASN A 106 4.67 3.78 8.52
CA ASN A 106 5.02 4.00 9.92
C ASN A 106 5.62 5.39 10.14
N GLU A 107 6.56 5.80 9.27
CA GLU A 107 7.25 7.08 9.35
C GLU A 107 6.37 8.25 8.90
N THR A 108 5.68 8.12 7.75
CA THR A 108 4.80 9.15 7.19
C THR A 108 3.67 9.51 8.16
N LEU A 109 3.06 8.51 8.80
CA LEU A 109 1.96 8.71 9.73
C LEU A 109 2.42 8.88 11.18
N LYS A 110 3.74 8.81 11.44
CA LYS A 110 4.36 8.94 12.77
C LYS A 110 3.68 8.04 13.81
N LEU A 111 3.48 6.77 13.46
CA LEU A 111 2.74 5.83 14.29
C LEU A 111 3.49 5.53 15.58
N LYS A 112 2.83 5.76 16.73
CA LYS A 112 3.42 5.49 18.06
C LYS A 112 3.74 4.01 18.28
N VAL A 113 2.82 3.14 17.87
CA VAL A 113 3.08 1.70 17.80
C VAL A 113 3.18 1.36 16.33
N LYS A 114 4.34 0.87 15.90
CA LYS A 114 4.62 0.57 14.49
C LYS A 114 3.84 -0.66 14.03
N ILE A 115 3.47 -0.68 12.75
CA ILE A 115 3.01 -1.89 12.08
C ILE A 115 4.21 -2.83 11.94
N ASP A 116 3.96 -4.09 12.28
CA ASP A 116 4.89 -5.19 12.07
C ASP A 116 4.78 -5.68 10.62
N PRO A 117 5.86 -5.68 9.82
CA PRO A 117 5.84 -6.16 8.44
C PRO A 117 5.39 -7.62 8.33
N THR A 118 5.66 -8.43 9.34
CA THR A 118 5.25 -9.83 9.42
C THR A 118 3.73 -9.99 9.43
N LEU A 119 3.00 -9.04 10.03
CA LEU A 119 1.53 -9.04 9.97
C LEU A 119 1.01 -8.86 8.56
N ILE A 120 1.64 -7.98 7.78
CA ILE A 120 1.25 -7.73 6.39
C ILE A 120 1.53 -8.98 5.53
N LYS A 121 2.65 -9.67 5.79
CA LYS A 121 2.97 -10.94 5.15
C LYS A 121 1.93 -12.03 5.44
N VAL A 122 1.52 -12.18 6.70
CA VAL A 122 0.44 -13.09 7.11
C VAL A 122 -0.87 -12.72 6.44
N LEU A 123 -1.19 -11.43 6.38
CA LEU A 123 -2.38 -10.94 5.69
C LEU A 123 -2.36 -11.37 4.22
N ILE A 124 -1.29 -11.07 3.47
CA ILE A 124 -1.14 -11.48 2.05
C ILE A 124 -1.30 -12.99 1.90
N GLY A 125 -0.60 -13.78 2.71
CA GLY A 125 -0.71 -15.25 2.68
C GLY A 125 -2.15 -15.71 2.88
N SER A 126 -2.84 -15.14 3.86
CA SER A 126 -4.24 -15.47 4.17
C SER A 126 -5.26 -14.98 3.15
N GLU A 127 -4.94 -13.97 2.34
CA GLU A 127 -5.83 -13.40 1.33
C GLU A 127 -5.67 -14.07 -0.03
N SER A 128 -4.43 -14.35 -0.44
CA SER A 128 -4.15 -14.77 -1.82
C SER A 128 -3.19 -15.94 -1.94
N SER A 129 -2.65 -16.46 -0.83
CA SER A 129 -1.53 -17.41 -0.87
C SER A 129 -0.37 -16.87 -1.73
N PHE A 130 -0.12 -15.56 -1.66
CA PHE A 130 0.91 -14.85 -2.45
C PHE A 130 0.71 -14.86 -3.98
N LEU A 131 -0.50 -15.22 -4.46
CA LEU A 131 -0.87 -15.15 -5.86
C LEU A 131 -1.43 -13.77 -6.19
N VAL A 132 -0.83 -13.07 -7.15
CA VAL A 132 -1.37 -11.78 -7.60
C VAL A 132 -2.80 -11.93 -8.17
N LYS A 133 -3.08 -13.08 -8.81
CA LYS A 133 -4.38 -13.44 -9.38
C LYS A 133 -4.83 -14.81 -8.86
N PRO A 134 -5.43 -14.90 -7.66
CA PRO A 134 -5.85 -16.18 -7.11
C PRO A 134 -7.06 -16.76 -7.87
N PRO A 135 -7.16 -18.09 -8.01
CA PRO A 135 -8.15 -18.75 -8.87
C PRO A 135 -9.60 -18.70 -8.34
N THR A 136 -9.80 -18.53 -7.03
CA THR A 136 -11.09 -18.71 -6.37
C THR A 136 -11.75 -17.41 -5.92
N SER A 137 -11.62 -16.29 -6.65
CA SER A 137 -12.39 -15.08 -6.33
C SER A 137 -13.80 -15.23 -6.92
N PRO A 138 -14.81 -15.73 -6.18
CA PRO A 138 -16.10 -16.16 -6.75
C PRO A 138 -16.95 -14.97 -7.20
N LEU A 139 -16.52 -13.77 -6.82
CA LEU A 139 -16.98 -12.48 -7.30
C LEU A 139 -15.70 -11.73 -7.70
N HIS A 140 -15.45 -11.54 -9.00
CA HIS A 140 -14.25 -10.90 -9.58
C HIS A 140 -14.07 -9.42 -9.17
N LYS A 141 -14.03 -9.12 -7.88
CA LYS A 141 -13.95 -7.75 -7.33
C LYS A 141 -12.68 -7.55 -6.52
N ALA A 142 -12.22 -8.55 -5.78
CA ALA A 142 -11.00 -8.42 -4.98
C ALA A 142 -9.74 -8.48 -5.85
N ILE A 143 -8.81 -7.55 -5.65
CA ILE A 143 -7.68 -7.29 -6.56
C ILE A 143 -6.34 -7.49 -5.84
N GLY A 144 -5.42 -8.21 -6.51
CA GLY A 144 -4.01 -8.33 -6.14
C GLY A 144 -3.75 -9.17 -4.89
N LEU A 145 -2.55 -9.00 -4.33
CA LEU A 145 -2.03 -9.82 -3.23
C LEU A 145 -2.83 -9.73 -1.93
N VAL A 146 -3.38 -8.56 -1.61
CA VAL A 146 -4.14 -8.32 -0.38
C VAL A 146 -5.65 -8.26 -0.64
N GLN A 147 -6.09 -8.69 -1.82
CA GLN A 147 -7.50 -8.83 -2.18
C GLN A 147 -8.32 -7.54 -1.92
N LEU A 148 -7.79 -6.38 -2.36
CA LEU A 148 -8.45 -5.09 -2.18
C LEU A 148 -9.76 -5.02 -2.98
N MET A 149 -10.83 -4.61 -2.32
CA MET A 149 -12.13 -4.40 -2.98
C MET A 149 -12.17 -3.08 -3.76
N PRO A 150 -12.96 -2.96 -4.83
CA PRO A 150 -13.08 -1.72 -5.60
C PRO A 150 -13.58 -0.56 -4.73
N GLU A 151 -14.46 -0.84 -3.76
CA GLU A 151 -14.92 0.11 -2.78
C GLU A 151 -13.79 0.60 -1.88
N THR A 152 -12.87 -0.29 -1.46
CA THR A 152 -11.68 0.10 -0.69
C THR A 152 -10.76 1.01 -1.48
N ILE A 153 -10.55 0.73 -2.77
CA ILE A 153 -9.75 1.59 -3.66
C ILE A 153 -10.36 2.99 -3.74
N LYS A 154 -11.69 3.10 -3.89
CA LYS A 154 -12.40 4.39 -3.88
C LYS A 154 -12.21 5.13 -2.56
N LEU A 155 -12.31 4.43 -1.43
CA LEU A 155 -12.14 5.02 -0.10
C LEU A 155 -10.69 5.52 0.12
N LEU A 156 -9.70 4.78 -0.37
CA LEU A 156 -8.29 5.18 -0.32
C LEU A 156 -8.03 6.47 -1.11
N ALA A 157 -8.62 6.58 -2.30
CA ALA A 157 -8.42 7.74 -3.18
C ALA A 157 -9.10 9.00 -2.65
N ASN A 158 -10.33 8.90 -2.12
CA ASN A 158 -11.11 10.09 -1.75
C ASN A 158 -12.20 9.83 -0.71
N SER A 159 -11.83 9.32 0.47
CA SER A 159 -12.76 9.25 1.61
C SER A 159 -12.62 10.43 2.57
N LYS A 160 -13.74 10.85 3.17
CA LYS A 160 -13.73 11.73 4.35
C LYS A 160 -13.13 11.04 5.57
N GLU A 161 -13.13 9.71 5.61
CA GLU A 161 -12.53 8.92 6.67
C GLU A 161 -11.01 9.04 6.72
N LEU A 162 -10.38 9.27 5.56
CA LEU A 162 -8.94 9.52 5.48
C LEU A 162 -8.73 11.04 5.51
N LYS A 163 -8.23 11.53 6.65
CA LYS A 163 -7.95 12.96 6.84
C LYS A 163 -6.89 13.47 5.86
N ASN A 164 -5.83 12.69 5.65
CA ASN A 164 -4.71 12.99 4.75
C ASN A 164 -4.03 11.69 4.26
N TYR A 165 -3.07 11.85 3.35
CA TYR A 165 -2.27 10.76 2.75
C TYR A 165 -3.14 9.72 2.04
N HIS A 166 -3.82 10.18 1.00
CA HIS A 166 -4.63 9.35 0.13
C HIS A 166 -3.77 8.50 -0.80
N VAL A 167 -4.31 7.38 -1.25
CA VAL A 167 -3.69 6.56 -2.31
C VAL A 167 -4.59 6.62 -3.52
N ALA A 168 -4.18 7.43 -4.51
CA ALA A 168 -4.96 7.76 -5.68
C ALA A 168 -4.61 6.81 -6.84
N ILE A 169 -5.27 5.65 -6.85
CA ILE A 169 -5.05 4.59 -7.83
C ILE A 169 -6.37 4.12 -8.43
N ASN A 170 -6.30 3.46 -9.59
CA ASN A 170 -7.43 2.77 -10.18
C ASN A 170 -7.33 1.24 -9.98
N GLN A 171 -8.37 0.51 -10.39
CA GLN A 171 -8.41 -0.96 -10.26
C GLN A 171 -7.32 -1.68 -11.08
N LYS A 172 -6.91 -1.13 -12.22
CA LYS A 172 -5.84 -1.69 -13.05
C LYS A 172 -4.50 -1.57 -12.34
N ASP A 173 -4.23 -0.42 -11.72
CA ASP A 173 -3.00 -0.18 -10.98
C ASP A 173 -2.87 -1.13 -9.79
N ALA A 174 -3.98 -1.44 -9.12
CA ALA A 174 -4.02 -2.30 -7.94
C ALA A 174 -3.60 -3.77 -8.21
N TRP A 175 -3.42 -4.20 -9.46
CA TRP A 175 -2.82 -5.50 -9.79
C TRP A 175 -1.31 -5.51 -9.66
N GLU A 176 -0.66 -4.36 -9.68
CA GLU A 176 0.79 -4.27 -9.50
C GLU A 176 1.12 -4.49 -8.00
N PRO A 177 2.03 -5.43 -7.67
CA PRO A 177 2.35 -5.78 -6.28
C PRO A 177 2.69 -4.61 -5.36
N SER A 178 3.57 -3.70 -5.78
CA SER A 178 4.00 -2.55 -4.97
C SER A 178 2.82 -1.64 -4.67
N VAL A 179 2.02 -1.27 -5.67
CA VAL A 179 0.78 -0.50 -5.54
C VAL A 179 -0.23 -1.20 -4.64
N ASN A 180 -0.42 -2.51 -4.79
CA ASN A 180 -1.36 -3.27 -3.97
C ASN A 180 -0.95 -3.29 -2.50
N ILE A 181 0.34 -3.55 -2.22
CA ILE A 181 0.90 -3.62 -0.87
C ILE A 181 0.86 -2.22 -0.22
N ALA A 182 1.34 -1.18 -0.91
CA ALA A 182 1.31 0.21 -0.43
C ALA A 182 -0.10 0.63 0.01
N SER A 183 -1.09 0.34 -0.85
CA SER A 183 -2.50 0.64 -0.62
C SER A 183 -3.07 -0.13 0.56
N ALA A 184 -2.75 -1.42 0.63
CA ALA A 184 -3.22 -2.29 1.69
C ALA A 184 -2.65 -1.91 3.06
N VAL A 185 -1.35 -1.58 3.16
CA VAL A 185 -0.73 -1.11 4.40
C VAL A 185 -1.41 0.19 4.86
N ARG A 186 -1.66 1.14 3.95
CA ARG A 186 -2.39 2.37 4.27
C ARG A 186 -3.79 2.09 4.82
N TRP A 187 -4.50 1.15 4.20
CA TRP A 187 -5.83 0.74 4.64
C TRP A 187 -5.79 -0.01 5.98
N PHE A 188 -4.77 -0.83 6.20
CA PHE A 188 -4.53 -1.56 7.43
C PHE A 188 -4.34 -0.60 8.62
N VAL A 189 -3.59 0.50 8.45
CA VAL A 189 -3.49 1.56 9.46
C VAL A 189 -4.87 2.12 9.79
N ARG A 190 -5.69 2.42 8.77
CA ARG A 190 -7.03 2.96 8.98
C ARG A 190 -7.94 1.97 9.73
N LYS A 191 -7.88 0.69 9.37
CA LYS A 191 -8.63 -0.37 10.08
C LYS A 191 -8.22 -0.45 11.54
N ARG A 192 -6.92 -0.40 11.84
CA ARG A 192 -6.44 -0.34 13.22
C ARG A 192 -6.99 0.86 13.99
N GLU A 193 -7.02 2.06 13.41
CA GLU A 193 -7.59 3.26 14.05
C GLU A 193 -9.07 3.08 14.37
N LEU A 194 -9.84 2.51 13.43
CA LEU A 194 -11.26 2.20 13.63
C LEU A 194 -11.46 1.20 14.77
N ILE A 195 -10.69 0.12 14.78
CA ILE A 195 -10.77 -0.91 15.83
C ILE A 195 -10.38 -0.30 17.18
N LYS A 196 -9.30 0.48 17.25
CA LYS A 196 -8.90 1.20 18.46
C LYS A 196 -10.02 2.11 18.98
N PHE A 197 -10.70 2.82 18.08
CA PHE A 197 -11.83 3.67 18.45
C PHE A 197 -13.00 2.86 19.03
N VAL A 198 -13.27 1.66 18.49
CA VAL A 198 -14.31 0.76 18.99
C VAL A 198 -13.92 0.13 20.33
N LEU A 199 -12.70 -0.42 20.44
CA LEU A 199 -12.23 -1.13 21.63
C LEU A 199 -11.81 -0.22 22.79
N LYS A 200 -11.62 1.09 22.55
CA LYS A 200 -11.11 2.07 23.54
C LYS A 200 -9.76 1.71 24.16
N ARG A 201 -9.00 0.81 23.52
CA ARG A 201 -7.62 0.43 23.87
C ARG A 201 -6.83 0.14 22.60
N GLU A 202 -5.53 -0.04 22.74
CA GLU A 202 -4.71 -0.50 21.62
C GLU A 202 -5.16 -1.93 21.21
N PRO A 203 -5.48 -2.17 19.94
CA PRO A 203 -5.81 -3.51 19.46
C PRO A 203 -4.56 -4.37 19.40
N THR A 204 -4.73 -5.66 19.66
CA THR A 204 -3.68 -6.64 19.44
C THR A 204 -3.42 -6.83 17.94
N LYS A 205 -2.27 -7.40 17.62
CA LYS A 205 -1.89 -7.77 16.25
C LYS A 205 -2.98 -8.58 15.54
N PHE A 206 -3.54 -9.58 16.22
CA PHE A 206 -4.60 -10.44 15.70
C PHE A 206 -5.94 -9.73 15.54
N GLU A 207 -6.31 -8.85 16.47
CA GLU A 207 -7.55 -8.07 16.35
C GLU A 207 -7.56 -7.18 15.11
N ILE A 208 -6.39 -6.65 14.72
CA ILE A 208 -6.28 -5.85 13.49
C ILE A 208 -6.46 -6.74 12.25
N LEU A 209 -5.86 -7.94 12.21
CA LEU A 209 -6.07 -8.91 11.13
C LEU A 209 -7.54 -9.33 11.02
N GLU A 210 -8.18 -9.63 12.16
CA GLU A 210 -9.60 -9.95 12.21
C GLU A 210 -10.48 -8.80 11.72
N GLY A 211 -10.19 -7.57 12.15
CA GLY A 211 -10.93 -6.39 11.72
C GLY A 211 -10.69 -6.02 10.25
N TYR A 212 -9.53 -6.34 9.69
CA TYR A 212 -9.30 -6.24 8.25
C TYR A 212 -10.19 -7.23 7.48
N LYS A 213 -10.22 -8.50 7.93
CA LYS A 213 -11.07 -9.56 7.36
C LYS A 213 -12.57 -9.40 7.66
N GLY A 214 -12.95 -8.42 8.47
CA GLY A 214 -14.34 -8.16 8.82
C GLY A 214 -14.96 -9.19 9.78
N ILE A 215 -14.13 -9.93 10.52
CA ILE A 215 -14.58 -10.99 11.45
C ILE A 215 -14.39 -10.65 12.92
N LEU A 216 -13.91 -9.44 13.24
CA LEU A 216 -13.72 -9.02 14.63
C LEU A 216 -15.05 -9.07 15.39
N GLY A 217 -15.09 -9.85 16.48
CA GLY A 217 -16.30 -10.08 17.28
C GLY A 217 -17.35 -11.01 16.64
N ASP A 218 -17.13 -11.50 15.41
CA ASP A 218 -18.02 -12.48 14.78
C ASP A 218 -17.78 -13.88 15.35
N THR A 219 -18.83 -14.53 15.83
CA THR A 219 -18.82 -15.88 16.42
C THR A 219 -19.23 -16.99 15.46
N SER A 220 -19.51 -16.66 14.19
CA SER A 220 -19.92 -17.60 13.15
C SER A 220 -18.88 -18.72 12.94
N PRO A 221 -19.31 -19.91 12.47
CA PRO A 221 -18.39 -21.00 12.12
C PRO A 221 -17.32 -20.58 11.10
N THR A 222 -17.69 -19.73 10.14
CA THR A 222 -16.79 -19.17 9.14
C THR A 222 -15.72 -18.30 9.78
N ALA A 223 -16.09 -17.38 10.68
CA ALA A 223 -15.12 -16.55 11.40
C ALA A 223 -14.16 -17.40 12.24
N LYS A 224 -14.65 -18.41 12.95
CA LYS A 224 -13.81 -19.36 13.71
C LYS A 224 -12.81 -20.10 12.83
N LYS A 225 -13.24 -20.58 11.65
CA LYS A 225 -12.35 -21.21 10.67
C LYS A 225 -11.26 -20.25 10.21
N THR A 226 -11.62 -19.01 9.89
CA THR A 226 -10.67 -17.98 9.46
C THR A 226 -9.65 -17.64 10.56
N ARG A 227 -10.07 -17.53 11.82
CA ARG A 227 -9.14 -17.34 12.96
C ARG A 227 -8.13 -18.47 13.07
N LYS A 228 -8.61 -19.73 13.00
CA LYS A 228 -7.74 -20.91 13.04
C LYS A 228 -6.70 -20.87 11.92
N VAL A 229 -7.07 -20.44 10.71
CA VAL A 229 -6.11 -20.24 9.61
C VAL A 229 -5.08 -19.18 9.96
N LEU A 230 -5.49 -18.02 10.48
CA LEU A 230 -4.56 -16.96 10.89
C LEU A 230 -3.59 -17.42 11.98
N GLU A 231 -4.07 -18.14 12.99
CA GLU A 231 -3.25 -18.74 14.05
C GLU A 231 -2.24 -19.75 13.48
N GLN A 232 -2.68 -20.62 12.56
CA GLN A 232 -1.82 -21.58 11.89
C GLN A 232 -0.74 -20.92 11.02
N LEU A 233 -1.05 -19.81 10.37
CA LEU A 233 -0.07 -19.04 9.60
C LEU A 233 0.92 -18.36 10.53
N TRP A 234 0.44 -17.77 11.62
CA TRP A 234 1.28 -17.10 12.61
C TRP A 234 2.25 -18.06 13.31
N ALA A 235 1.84 -19.32 13.53
CA ALA A 235 2.70 -20.35 14.11
C ALA A 235 3.88 -20.79 13.21
N LYS A 236 3.91 -20.37 11.94
CA LYS A 236 4.98 -20.70 10.97
C LYS A 236 6.02 -19.58 10.83
N ILE A 237 6.02 -18.65 11.77
CA ILE A 237 6.84 -17.44 11.83
C ILE A 237 7.70 -17.56 13.08
#